data_AF-A0A1S1N2J6-F1
#
_entry.id   AF-A0A1S1N2J6-F1
#
_cell.length_a   1.000
_cell.length_b   1.000
_cell.length_c   1.000
_cell.angle_alpha   90.00
_cell.angle_beta   90.00
_cell.angle_gamma   90.00
#
_symmetry.space_group_name_H-M   'P 1'
#
loop_
_entity.id
_entity.type
_entity.pdbx_description
1 polymer ?
#
loop_
_entity_poly.entity_id
_entity_poly.type
_entity_poly.pdbx_seq_one_letter_code
_entity_poly.pdbx_strand_id
1 'polypeptide(L)'
;MSLHPVSKQKYLLSIKVFIAATALTFSHFCMATIEAQFTHGSDKYVLKITSTAVTTATGPAQLFRYSVYENGKFVHSNASGGRMFSCRKEKPNVEPIRSEQGQIGWMIVGYAICGNTLSNNIELVIPVKNLWGGKTVYLNKTFVAKEPPYLVPTKDGSQVWFYQQNWGKGGTATSIFVPRKLFILKNADTASISKADVFDNIGILEQMAKDSWLKPNFISLFVAGIEDANPPLMQYAIDKYYQKEQ
;
A
#
# COMPACT_ATOMS: atom_id res chain seq x y z
N MET A 1 -32.24 62.73 -69.91
CA MET A 1 -32.59 63.60 -68.78
C MET A 1 -32.35 62.79 -67.50
N SER A 2 -31.51 63.33 -66.63
CA SER A 2 -30.96 62.71 -65.43
C SER A 2 -32.05 62.27 -64.45
N LEU A 3 -31.98 61.03 -63.95
CA LEU A 3 -32.72 60.59 -62.76
C LEU A 3 -31.71 60.17 -61.69
N HIS A 4 -31.76 60.94 -60.60
CA HIS A 4 -31.01 60.81 -59.36
C HIS A 4 -31.59 59.71 -58.43
N PRO A 5 -30.88 59.37 -57.34
CA PRO A 5 -30.89 58.05 -56.71
C PRO A 5 -31.82 57.93 -55.50
N VAL A 6 -32.15 56.68 -55.16
CA VAL A 6 -32.90 56.24 -53.97
C VAL A 6 -32.40 54.80 -53.71
N SER A 7 -32.10 54.25 -52.53
CA SER A 7 -32.10 54.67 -51.14
C SER A 7 -31.26 53.63 -50.37
N LYS A 8 -30.67 54.05 -49.25
CA LYS A 8 -30.04 53.19 -48.24
C LYS A 8 -31.05 52.18 -47.68
N GLN A 9 -30.64 50.93 -47.45
CA GLN A 9 -31.14 50.22 -46.27
C GLN A 9 -30.09 49.23 -45.72
N LYS A 10 -29.65 49.57 -44.51
CA LYS A 10 -28.76 48.80 -43.65
C LYS A 10 -29.52 47.56 -43.16
N TYR A 11 -28.95 46.37 -43.31
CA TYR A 11 -29.29 45.21 -42.49
C TYR A 11 -28.03 44.69 -41.81
N LEU A 12 -27.80 45.21 -40.61
CA LEU A 12 -26.90 44.71 -39.58
C LEU A 12 -27.78 44.44 -38.36
N LEU A 13 -27.52 43.36 -37.63
CA LEU A 13 -28.30 42.75 -36.53
C LEU A 13 -29.46 41.86 -37.05
N SER A 14 -29.57 40.57 -36.71
CA SER A 14 -29.25 39.89 -35.46
C SER A 14 -28.87 38.42 -35.69
N ILE A 15 -27.60 38.07 -35.48
CA ILE A 15 -27.16 36.68 -35.24
C ILE A 15 -26.51 36.66 -33.85
N LYS A 16 -27.31 36.66 -32.79
CA LYS A 16 -26.86 36.40 -31.41
C LYS A 16 -28.01 35.90 -30.53
N VAL A 17 -28.52 34.71 -30.79
CA VAL A 17 -29.12 33.85 -29.74
C VAL A 17 -28.89 32.38 -30.12
N PHE A 18 -27.64 31.95 -30.02
CA PHE A 18 -27.31 30.54 -29.81
C PHE A 18 -26.41 30.52 -28.58
N ILE A 19 -26.97 30.94 -27.45
CA ILE A 19 -26.32 30.78 -26.15
C ILE A 19 -26.43 29.31 -25.81
N ALA A 20 -25.32 28.63 -26.06
CA ALA A 20 -24.81 27.46 -25.37
C ALA A 20 -25.54 27.15 -24.05
N ALA A 21 -26.57 26.32 -24.14
CA ALA A 21 -27.07 25.52 -23.03
C ALA A 21 -26.63 24.06 -23.22
N THR A 22 -25.38 23.85 -23.64
CA THR A 22 -24.69 22.60 -23.31
C THR A 22 -24.36 22.72 -21.84
N ALA A 23 -25.31 22.33 -21.00
CA ALA A 23 -25.06 22.05 -19.61
C ALA A 23 -23.92 21.02 -19.58
N LEU A 24 -22.71 21.55 -19.39
CA LEU A 24 -21.56 20.83 -18.91
C LEU A 24 -21.94 20.29 -17.54
N THR A 25 -22.67 19.18 -17.53
CA THR A 25 -22.60 18.19 -16.48
C THR A 25 -21.20 17.60 -16.55
N PHE A 26 -20.20 18.41 -16.18
CA PHE A 26 -18.97 17.89 -15.60
C PHE A 26 -19.42 17.16 -14.35
N SER A 27 -19.75 15.89 -14.54
CA SER A 27 -19.80 14.88 -13.51
C SER A 27 -18.50 15.07 -12.74
N HIS A 28 -18.64 15.72 -11.59
CA HIS A 28 -17.62 15.70 -10.57
C HIS A 28 -17.52 14.24 -10.19
N PHE A 29 -16.67 13.49 -10.90
CA PHE A 29 -16.07 12.28 -10.40
C PHE A 29 -15.36 12.75 -9.13
N CYS A 30 -16.09 12.74 -8.04
CA CYS A 30 -15.61 12.99 -6.71
C CYS A 30 -14.60 11.87 -6.47
N MET A 31 -13.34 12.11 -6.84
CA MET A 31 -12.26 11.18 -6.60
C MET A 31 -12.21 11.04 -5.09
N ALA A 32 -12.66 9.87 -4.62
CA ALA A 32 -12.62 9.57 -3.21
C ALA A 32 -11.17 9.69 -2.74
N THR A 33 -10.93 10.72 -1.94
CA THR A 33 -9.64 10.98 -1.35
C THR A 33 -9.67 10.46 0.07
N ILE A 34 -8.72 9.60 0.42
CA ILE A 34 -8.48 9.21 1.81
C ILE A 34 -7.41 10.15 2.35
N GLU A 35 -7.67 10.70 3.52
CA GLU A 35 -6.69 11.47 4.28
C GLU A 35 -6.48 10.78 5.63
N ALA A 36 -5.24 10.42 5.92
CA ALA A 36 -4.82 9.85 7.20
C ALA A 36 -3.69 10.71 7.77
N GLN A 37 -3.72 11.00 9.06
CA GLN A 37 -2.75 11.91 9.68
C GLN A 37 -2.33 11.42 11.06
N PHE A 38 -1.11 11.77 11.45
CA PHE A 38 -0.62 11.63 12.82
C PHE A 38 0.36 12.74 13.16
N THR A 39 0.64 12.89 14.46
CA THR A 39 1.63 13.85 14.97
C THR A 39 2.74 13.08 15.67
N HIS A 40 3.98 13.46 15.43
CA HIS A 40 5.14 12.89 16.09
C HIS A 40 6.06 14.02 16.55
N GLY A 41 6.20 14.20 17.86
CA GLY A 41 6.79 15.42 18.42
C GLY A 41 5.97 16.66 18.01
N SER A 42 6.64 17.65 17.42
CA SER A 42 5.99 18.85 16.87
C SER A 42 5.52 18.71 15.42
N ASP A 43 5.92 17.62 14.74
CA ASP A 43 5.71 17.46 13.30
C ASP A 43 4.39 16.76 13.01
N LYS A 44 3.56 17.37 12.15
CA LYS A 44 2.30 16.81 11.66
C LYS A 44 2.53 16.13 10.31
N TYR A 45 2.27 14.83 10.24
CA TYR A 45 2.36 14.03 9.04
C TYR A 45 0.98 13.73 8.47
N VAL A 46 0.82 13.89 7.14
CA VAL A 46 -0.43 13.63 6.42
C VAL A 46 -0.16 12.76 5.21
N LEU A 47 -0.90 11.67 5.08
CA LEU A 47 -0.98 10.82 3.90
C LEU A 47 -2.28 11.13 3.16
N LYS A 48 -2.18 11.48 1.88
CA LYS A 48 -3.34 11.65 1.00
C LYS A 48 -3.29 10.61 -0.10
N ILE A 49 -4.39 9.88 -0.29
CA ILE A 49 -4.52 8.83 -1.31
C ILE A 49 -5.69 9.13 -2.21
N THR A 50 -5.49 9.04 -3.52
CA THR A 50 -6.53 9.08 -4.55
C THR A 50 -6.56 7.76 -5.30
N SER A 51 -7.75 7.36 -5.77
CA SER A 51 -7.96 6.14 -6.54
C SER A 51 -8.51 6.45 -7.92
N THR A 52 -7.92 5.83 -8.94
CA THR A 52 -8.40 5.93 -10.33
C THR A 52 -8.48 4.56 -10.97
N ALA A 53 -9.58 4.26 -11.64
CA ALA A 53 -9.71 3.03 -12.41
C ALA A 53 -8.72 3.05 -13.59
N VAL A 54 -8.07 1.92 -13.84
CA VAL A 54 -7.07 1.74 -14.90
C VAL A 54 -7.23 0.36 -15.53
N THR A 55 -6.64 0.16 -16.71
CA THR A 55 -6.51 -1.16 -17.33
C THR A 55 -5.04 -1.56 -17.31
N THR A 56 -4.77 -2.78 -16.88
CA THR A 56 -3.42 -3.39 -16.86
C THR A 56 -3.38 -4.58 -17.83
N ALA A 57 -2.21 -5.19 -18.01
CA ALA A 57 -2.07 -6.40 -18.82
C ALA A 57 -2.95 -7.57 -18.30
N THR A 58 -3.30 -7.57 -17.01
CA THR A 58 -4.14 -8.59 -16.37
C THR A 58 -5.62 -8.17 -16.28
N GLY A 59 -6.02 -7.08 -16.93
CA GLY A 59 -7.40 -6.58 -16.95
C GLY A 59 -7.64 -5.34 -16.08
N PRO A 60 -8.91 -5.06 -15.74
CA PRO A 60 -9.28 -3.89 -14.95
C PRO A 60 -8.65 -3.88 -13.55
N ALA A 61 -8.16 -2.72 -13.12
CA ALA A 61 -7.57 -2.50 -11.80
C ALA A 61 -7.88 -1.09 -11.28
N GLN A 62 -7.50 -0.82 -10.03
CA GLN A 62 -7.38 0.52 -9.45
C GLN A 62 -5.92 0.88 -9.28
N LEU A 63 -5.59 2.11 -9.65
CA LEU A 63 -4.31 2.73 -9.32
C LEU A 63 -4.53 3.69 -8.16
N PHE A 64 -3.94 3.36 -7.01
CA PHE A 64 -3.84 4.24 -5.87
C PHE A 64 -2.61 5.13 -6.04
N ARG A 65 -2.81 6.44 -6.03
CA ARG A 65 -1.72 7.42 -5.97
C ARG A 65 -1.72 8.04 -4.60
N TYR A 66 -0.57 8.07 -3.94
CA TYR A 66 -0.46 8.64 -2.61
C TYR A 66 0.65 9.68 -2.52
N SER A 67 0.48 10.62 -1.60
CA SER A 67 1.42 11.71 -1.32
C SER A 67 1.53 11.91 0.18
N VAL A 68 2.75 12.18 0.64
CA VAL A 68 3.06 12.41 2.06
C VAL A 68 3.38 13.87 2.24
N TYR A 69 2.91 14.46 3.33
CA TYR A 69 3.18 15.82 3.72
C TYR A 69 3.67 15.88 5.16
N GLU A 70 4.59 16.78 5.43
CA GLU A 70 5.05 17.15 6.77
C GLU A 70 4.79 18.64 6.96
N ASN A 71 4.01 19.01 7.97
CA ASN A 71 3.67 20.41 8.27
C ASN A 71 3.15 21.16 7.02
N GLY A 72 2.34 20.47 6.20
CA GLY A 72 1.78 20.99 4.95
C GLY A 72 2.72 20.98 3.74
N LYS A 73 4.01 20.64 3.90
CA LYS A 73 5.00 20.58 2.82
C LYS A 73 5.09 19.16 2.25
N PHE A 74 5.16 19.05 0.92
CA PHE A 74 5.28 17.76 0.23
C PHE A 74 6.61 17.07 0.55
N VAL A 75 6.52 15.78 0.87
CA VAL A 75 7.64 14.90 1.20
C VAL A 75 7.84 13.92 0.05
N HIS A 76 9.08 13.81 -0.44
CA HIS A 76 9.40 12.90 -1.54
C HIS A 76 9.72 11.49 -1.03
N SER A 77 9.43 10.48 -1.84
CA SER A 77 9.92 9.11 -1.62
C SER A 77 11.44 9.08 -1.75
N ASN A 78 12.10 8.21 -1.00
CA ASN A 78 13.50 7.87 -1.20
C ASN A 78 13.73 6.87 -2.35
N ALA A 79 12.66 6.34 -2.94
CA ALA A 79 12.67 5.32 -3.98
C ALA A 79 11.54 5.63 -5.00
N SER A 80 10.81 4.60 -5.42
CA SER A 80 9.75 4.67 -6.44
C SER A 80 8.33 4.80 -5.85
N GLY A 81 8.21 5.37 -4.66
CA GLY A 81 6.93 5.50 -3.94
C GLY A 81 5.89 6.39 -4.62
N GLY A 82 4.69 6.41 -4.03
CA GLY A 82 3.57 7.26 -4.42
C GLY A 82 2.54 6.58 -5.35
N ARG A 83 2.70 5.29 -5.66
CA ARG A 83 1.77 4.53 -6.51
C ARG A 83 1.66 3.06 -6.04
N MET A 84 0.44 2.53 -6.01
CA MET A 84 0.16 1.11 -5.74
C MET A 84 -1.04 0.65 -6.58
N PHE A 85 -0.97 -0.55 -7.14
CA PHE A 85 -2.11 -1.14 -7.87
C PHE A 85 -2.94 -2.05 -6.95
N SER A 86 -4.24 -2.10 -7.22
CA SER A 86 -5.19 -3.02 -6.61
C SER A 86 -6.09 -3.64 -7.67
N CYS A 87 -6.28 -4.95 -7.66
CA CYS A 87 -7.17 -5.62 -8.62
C CYS A 87 -8.66 -5.44 -8.31
N ARG A 88 -9.03 -4.92 -7.13
CA ARG A 88 -10.43 -4.55 -6.80
C ARG A 88 -10.68 -3.05 -6.93
N LYS A 89 -11.94 -2.70 -7.19
CA LYS A 89 -12.45 -1.31 -7.24
C LYS A 89 -12.65 -0.66 -5.87
N GLU A 90 -12.46 -1.41 -4.79
CA GLU A 90 -12.59 -0.94 -3.41
C GLU A 90 -11.52 0.11 -3.09
N LYS A 91 -11.84 1.01 -2.16
CA LYS A 91 -10.86 1.96 -1.63
C LYS A 91 -9.79 1.20 -0.83
N PRO A 92 -8.53 1.67 -0.79
CA PRO A 92 -7.54 1.03 0.06
C PRO A 92 -7.90 1.21 1.53
N ASN A 93 -7.58 0.21 2.34
CA ASN A 93 -7.55 0.40 3.79
C ASN A 93 -6.21 1.04 4.18
N VAL A 94 -6.21 1.90 5.19
CA VAL A 94 -5.00 2.56 5.71
C VAL A 94 -4.92 2.30 7.20
N GLU A 95 -3.91 1.55 7.60
CA GLU A 95 -3.68 1.18 8.99
C GLU A 95 -2.48 1.94 9.57
N PRO A 96 -2.56 2.39 10.83
CA PRO A 96 -1.44 3.05 11.48
C PRO A 96 -0.34 2.04 11.83
N ILE A 97 0.89 2.33 11.41
CA ILE A 97 2.06 1.59 11.90
C ILE A 97 2.53 2.27 13.18
N ARG A 98 2.63 1.51 14.27
CA ARG A 98 2.95 2.04 15.60
C ARG A 98 4.22 1.42 16.18
N SER A 99 4.94 2.26 16.90
CA SER A 99 5.91 1.91 17.95
C SER A 99 5.25 2.07 19.32
N GLU A 100 5.94 1.66 20.38
CA GLU A 100 5.49 1.92 21.76
C GLU A 100 5.34 3.43 22.05
N GLN A 101 6.08 4.29 21.35
CA GLN A 101 6.06 5.74 21.48
C GLN A 101 4.98 6.41 20.62
N GLY A 102 4.24 5.64 19.81
CA GLY A 102 3.16 6.15 18.97
C GLY A 102 3.30 5.80 17.50
N GLN A 103 2.49 6.45 16.67
CA GLN A 103 2.46 6.19 15.23
C GLN A 103 3.74 6.66 14.55
N ILE A 104 4.29 5.81 13.69
CA ILE A 104 5.55 6.02 12.95
C ILE A 104 5.35 5.99 11.43
N GLY A 105 4.16 5.66 10.96
CA GLY A 105 3.84 5.64 9.53
C GLY A 105 2.48 5.01 9.24
N TRP A 106 2.33 4.56 8.00
CA TRP A 106 1.08 3.96 7.50
C TRP A 106 1.34 2.69 6.71
N MET A 107 0.41 1.76 6.82
CA MET A 107 0.30 0.59 5.96
C MET A 107 -0.92 0.78 5.06
N ILE A 108 -0.70 0.91 3.76
CA ILE A 108 -1.77 0.97 2.77
C ILE A 108 -2.02 -0.45 2.28
N VAL A 109 -3.27 -0.90 2.38
CA VAL A 109 -3.70 -2.26 2.02
C VAL A 109 -4.62 -2.18 0.81
N GLY A 110 -4.17 -2.76 -0.30
CA GLY A 110 -4.97 -3.04 -1.49
C GLY A 110 -5.00 -4.53 -1.80
N TYR A 111 -5.42 -4.91 -3.01
CA TYR A 111 -5.51 -6.31 -3.43
C TYR A 111 -4.53 -6.61 -4.56
N ALA A 112 -3.62 -7.56 -4.36
CA ALA A 112 -2.67 -7.99 -5.38
C ALA A 112 -3.26 -9.05 -6.31
N ILE A 113 -4.01 -10.00 -5.75
CA ILE A 113 -4.58 -11.15 -6.48
C ILE A 113 -6.07 -11.25 -6.11
N CYS A 114 -6.93 -11.27 -7.12
CA CYS A 114 -8.38 -11.24 -6.99
C CYS A 114 -9.10 -12.41 -7.67
N GLY A 115 -8.34 -13.39 -8.18
CA GLY A 115 -8.88 -14.59 -8.81
C GLY A 115 -9.25 -15.67 -7.79
N ASN A 116 -8.91 -16.93 -8.10
CA ASN A 116 -9.21 -18.09 -7.25
C ASN A 116 -8.61 -18.01 -5.83
N THR A 117 -7.59 -17.19 -5.64
CA THR A 117 -6.99 -16.90 -4.34
C THR A 117 -6.92 -15.39 -4.16
N LEU A 118 -7.35 -14.92 -3.00
CA LEU A 118 -7.19 -13.53 -2.61
C LEU A 118 -5.83 -13.32 -1.95
N SER A 119 -5.15 -12.23 -2.29
CA SER A 119 -3.95 -11.75 -1.60
C SER A 119 -3.92 -10.23 -1.63
N ASN A 120 -3.35 -9.64 -0.59
CA ASN A 120 -3.25 -8.21 -0.41
C ASN A 120 -1.95 -7.67 -0.99
N ASN A 121 -2.04 -6.50 -1.60
CA ASN A 121 -0.88 -5.69 -1.96
C ASN A 121 -0.65 -4.69 -0.83
N ILE A 122 0.52 -4.72 -0.21
CA ILE A 122 0.84 -3.93 0.97
C ILE A 122 1.89 -2.90 0.59
N GLU A 123 1.64 -1.64 0.93
CA GLU A 123 2.63 -0.56 0.86
C GLU A 123 2.86 0.00 2.27
N LEU A 124 4.08 -0.17 2.79
CA LEU A 124 4.53 0.50 4.01
C LEU A 124 5.06 1.87 3.64
N VAL A 125 4.70 2.91 4.40
CA VAL A 125 5.14 4.29 4.20
C VAL A 125 5.60 4.88 5.52
N ILE A 126 6.90 5.14 5.65
CA ILE A 126 7.55 5.60 6.90
C ILE A 126 8.26 6.94 6.65
N PRO A 127 7.72 8.09 7.11
CA PRO A 127 8.40 9.38 7.00
C PRO A 127 9.67 9.41 7.87
N VAL A 128 10.75 10.03 7.37
CA VAL A 128 12.05 10.14 8.05
C VAL A 128 12.78 11.41 7.62
N LYS A 129 13.54 12.04 8.53
CA LYS A 129 14.37 13.19 8.22
C LYS A 129 15.65 12.74 7.50
N ASN A 130 16.02 13.38 6.40
CA ASN A 130 17.28 13.05 5.71
C ASN A 130 18.47 13.64 6.48
N LEU A 131 19.44 12.77 6.80
CA LEU A 131 20.69 13.12 7.49
C LEU A 131 21.52 14.19 6.76
N TRP A 132 21.43 14.30 5.42
CA TRP A 132 22.33 15.13 4.60
C TRP A 132 21.78 16.51 4.23
N GLY A 133 20.62 16.91 4.75
CA GLY A 133 20.09 18.24 4.44
C GLY A 133 18.79 18.62 5.13
N GLY A 134 18.37 17.91 6.17
CA GLY A 134 17.18 18.22 6.97
C GLY A 134 15.84 18.09 6.22
N LYS A 135 15.86 17.83 4.90
CA LYS A 135 14.65 17.63 4.10
C LYS A 135 14.05 16.26 4.44
N THR A 136 12.81 16.26 4.90
CA THR A 136 12.07 15.02 5.14
C THR A 136 11.85 14.27 3.84
N VAL A 137 12.07 12.96 3.90
CA VAL A 137 11.73 11.98 2.87
C VAL A 137 10.84 10.91 3.49
N TYR A 138 10.29 9.99 2.71
CA TYR A 138 9.69 8.78 3.25
C TYR A 138 10.30 7.54 2.63
N LEU A 139 10.51 6.52 3.48
CA LEU A 139 10.80 5.17 3.04
C LEU A 139 9.50 4.50 2.63
N ASN A 140 9.57 3.67 1.60
CA ASN A 140 8.46 2.80 1.26
C ASN A 140 8.91 1.37 0.91
N LYS A 141 8.02 0.41 1.15
CA LYS A 141 8.23 -0.99 0.77
C LYS A 141 6.91 -1.62 0.36
N THR A 142 6.90 -2.15 -0.86
CA THR A 142 5.79 -2.92 -1.40
C THR A 142 6.04 -4.42 -1.24
N PHE A 143 5.02 -5.18 -0.85
CA PHE A 143 5.04 -6.65 -0.87
C PHE A 143 3.63 -7.22 -0.95
N VAL A 144 3.54 -8.51 -1.27
CA VAL A 144 2.26 -9.24 -1.31
C VAL A 144 2.14 -10.12 -0.08
N ALA A 145 0.99 -10.04 0.59
CA ALA A 145 0.67 -10.84 1.76
C ALA A 145 -0.66 -11.58 1.55
N LYS A 146 -0.78 -12.79 2.08
CA LYS A 146 -1.98 -13.61 1.94
C LYS A 146 -3.18 -13.00 2.68
N GLU A 147 -2.91 -12.37 3.82
CA GLU A 147 -3.85 -11.62 4.66
C GLU A 147 -3.25 -10.25 5.02
N PRO A 148 -4.03 -9.30 5.57
CA PRO A 148 -3.46 -8.05 6.09
C PRO A 148 -2.39 -8.37 7.15
N PRO A 149 -1.19 -7.79 7.06
CA PRO A 149 -0.11 -8.07 8.00
C PRO A 149 -0.50 -7.78 9.46
N TYR A 150 0.04 -8.57 10.37
CA TYR A 150 -0.07 -8.34 11.81
C TYR A 150 1.07 -7.43 12.27
N LEU A 151 0.71 -6.27 12.82
CA LEU A 151 1.66 -5.27 13.30
C LEU A 151 1.88 -5.41 14.81
N VAL A 152 3.14 -5.59 15.21
CA VAL A 152 3.53 -5.66 16.63
C VAL A 152 4.42 -4.45 16.94
N PRO A 153 3.93 -3.47 17.72
CA PRO A 153 4.76 -2.36 18.17
C PRO A 153 5.96 -2.83 18.98
N THR A 154 7.06 -2.10 18.86
CA THR A 154 8.28 -2.29 19.66
C THR A 154 8.80 -0.94 20.14
N LYS A 155 9.76 -0.94 21.06
CA LYS A 155 10.44 0.28 21.49
C LYS A 155 11.08 1.08 20.36
N ASP A 156 11.67 0.45 19.35
CA ASP A 156 12.43 1.18 18.33
C ASP A 156 11.70 1.23 16.99
N GLY A 157 10.43 0.81 16.95
CA GLY A 157 9.62 0.80 15.74
C GLY A 157 8.54 -0.27 15.74
N SER A 158 8.46 -1.11 14.70
CA SER A 158 7.39 -2.10 14.56
C SER A 158 7.85 -3.37 13.84
N GLN A 159 7.33 -4.52 14.26
CA GLN A 159 7.45 -5.77 13.50
C GLN A 159 6.22 -5.94 12.61
N VAL A 160 6.44 -6.29 11.35
CA VAL A 160 5.38 -6.59 10.39
C VAL A 160 5.43 -8.07 10.07
N TRP A 161 4.46 -8.81 10.57
CA TRP A 161 4.35 -10.24 10.35
C TRP A 161 3.30 -10.54 9.29
N PHE A 162 3.62 -11.42 8.35
CA PHE A 162 2.70 -11.79 7.28
C PHE A 162 3.02 -13.17 6.71
N TYR A 163 2.05 -13.74 6.00
CA TYR A 163 2.25 -14.92 5.19
C TYR A 163 2.41 -14.52 3.72
N GLN A 164 3.49 -14.97 3.08
CA GLN A 164 3.68 -14.84 1.65
C GLN A 164 3.27 -16.14 0.96
N GLN A 165 2.53 -16.05 -0.14
CA GLN A 165 2.19 -17.22 -0.94
C GLN A 165 3.37 -17.59 -1.84
N ASN A 166 3.98 -18.76 -1.61
CA ASN A 166 4.92 -19.40 -2.53
C ASN A 166 4.14 -20.42 -3.38
N TRP A 167 4.28 -20.35 -4.70
CA TRP A 167 3.50 -21.19 -5.63
C TRP A 167 4.09 -22.59 -5.86
N GLY A 168 5.28 -22.91 -5.33
CA GLY A 168 5.85 -24.26 -5.40
C GLY A 168 6.05 -24.80 -6.82
N LYS A 169 6.09 -23.93 -7.84
CA LYS A 169 6.14 -24.24 -9.29
C LYS A 169 4.94 -25.01 -9.86
N GLY A 170 3.94 -25.39 -9.07
CA GLY A 170 2.70 -26.06 -9.53
C GLY A 170 1.45 -25.16 -9.52
N GLY A 171 1.62 -23.86 -9.26
CA GLY A 171 0.51 -22.91 -9.23
C GLY A 171 -0.31 -23.02 -7.94
N THR A 172 -1.62 -22.74 -8.01
CA THR A 172 -2.47 -22.62 -6.81
C THR A 172 -2.55 -23.91 -6.00
N ALA A 173 -2.58 -25.07 -6.68
CA ALA A 173 -2.75 -26.38 -6.06
C ALA A 173 -1.56 -26.80 -5.19
N THR A 174 -0.38 -26.25 -5.43
CA THR A 174 0.85 -26.58 -4.67
C THR A 174 1.33 -25.40 -3.83
N SER A 175 0.47 -24.41 -3.60
CA SER A 175 0.89 -23.20 -2.91
C SER A 175 1.09 -23.43 -1.41
N ILE A 176 2.15 -22.82 -0.87
CA ILE A 176 2.55 -22.87 0.52
C ILE A 176 2.53 -21.44 1.05
N PHE A 177 1.97 -21.24 2.24
CA PHE A 177 1.97 -19.94 2.91
C PHE A 177 3.16 -19.84 3.84
N VAL A 178 4.17 -19.12 3.40
CA VAL A 178 5.47 -19.04 4.08
C VAL A 178 5.46 -17.83 5.02
N PRO A 179 5.66 -18.00 6.34
CA PRO A 179 5.72 -16.89 7.27
C PRO A 179 6.94 -16.00 6.99
N ARG A 180 6.72 -14.70 7.12
CA ARG A 180 7.71 -13.65 6.92
C ARG A 180 7.58 -12.59 8.01
N LYS A 181 8.70 -11.99 8.35
CA LYS A 181 8.79 -10.88 9.28
C LYS A 181 9.65 -9.78 8.68
N LEU A 182 9.16 -8.56 8.75
CA LEU A 182 9.95 -7.37 8.53
C LEU A 182 10.09 -6.63 9.86
N PHE A 183 11.21 -5.93 10.01
CA PHE A 183 11.39 -5.00 11.10
C PHE A 183 11.52 -3.59 10.56
N ILE A 184 10.69 -2.70 11.09
CA ILE A 184 10.72 -1.28 10.85
C ILE A 184 11.41 -0.68 12.06
N LEU A 185 12.61 -0.15 11.86
CA LEU A 185 13.28 0.69 12.85
C LEU A 185 12.98 2.14 12.52
N LYS A 186 12.60 2.93 13.54
CA LYS A 186 12.37 4.37 13.41
C LYS A 186 12.91 5.10 14.64
N ASN A 187 14.02 5.79 14.43
CA ASN A 187 14.55 6.79 15.36
C ASN A 187 14.24 8.20 14.84
N ALA A 188 14.61 9.25 15.57
CA ALA A 188 14.35 10.64 15.16
C ALA A 188 14.82 10.92 13.72
N ASP A 189 16.05 10.53 13.40
CA ASP A 189 16.73 10.89 12.14
C ASP A 189 16.93 9.74 11.17
N THR A 190 16.64 8.51 11.57
CA THR A 190 16.87 7.33 10.73
C THR A 190 15.67 6.41 10.74
N ALA A 191 15.45 5.75 9.62
CA ALA A 191 14.49 4.68 9.49
C ALA A 191 15.07 3.59 8.60
N SER A 192 14.62 2.35 8.81
CA SER A 192 14.94 1.25 7.91
C SER A 192 13.82 0.22 7.93
N ILE A 193 13.62 -0.46 6.80
CA ILE A 193 12.73 -1.61 6.70
C ILE A 193 13.57 -2.80 6.25
N SER A 194 13.85 -3.72 7.17
CA SER A 194 14.68 -4.89 6.92
C SER A 194 13.89 -6.18 7.06
N LYS A 195 14.40 -7.25 6.44
CA LYS A 195 13.99 -8.62 6.76
C LYS A 195 14.41 -8.94 8.19
N ALA A 196 13.58 -9.66 8.92
CA ALA A 196 13.86 -10.09 10.28
C ALA A 196 13.55 -11.58 10.45
N ASP A 197 14.14 -12.19 11.48
CA ASP A 197 13.98 -13.61 11.74
C ASP A 197 12.61 -13.91 12.36
N VAL A 198 11.87 -14.82 11.72
CA VAL A 198 10.59 -15.33 12.22
C VAL A 198 10.77 -16.22 13.46
N PHE A 199 11.95 -16.81 13.64
CA PHE A 199 12.23 -17.73 14.75
C PHE A 199 12.29 -17.01 16.11
N ASP A 200 12.77 -15.77 16.16
CA ASP A 200 12.92 -14.97 17.39
C ASP A 200 11.65 -14.93 18.26
N ASN A 201 10.46 -14.96 17.65
CA ASN A 201 9.17 -14.88 18.33
C ASN A 201 8.12 -15.76 17.63
N ILE A 202 8.46 -17.02 17.36
CA ILE A 202 7.64 -17.92 16.54
C ILE A 202 6.19 -18.10 17.05
N GLY A 203 5.95 -17.89 18.35
CA GLY A 203 4.61 -17.95 18.94
C GLY A 203 3.61 -16.93 18.37
N ILE A 204 4.09 -15.84 17.75
CA ILE A 204 3.22 -14.86 17.06
C ILE A 204 2.49 -15.52 15.87
N LEU A 205 3.09 -16.51 15.22
CA LEU A 205 2.48 -17.17 14.05
C LEU A 205 1.16 -17.87 14.39
N GLU A 206 1.06 -18.44 15.59
CA GLU A 206 -0.17 -19.06 16.09
C GLU A 206 -1.27 -18.02 16.39
N GLN A 207 -0.88 -16.81 16.84
CA GLN A 207 -1.82 -15.73 17.12
C GLN A 207 -2.38 -15.12 15.83
N MET A 208 -1.57 -15.07 14.78
CA MET A 208 -1.96 -14.53 13.48
C MET A 208 -2.88 -15.46 12.70
N ALA A 209 -2.70 -16.78 12.83
CA ALA A 209 -3.41 -17.77 12.05
C ALA A 209 -4.86 -17.91 12.55
N LYS A 210 -5.73 -17.02 12.04
CA LYS A 210 -7.18 -17.10 12.28
C LYS A 210 -7.76 -18.39 11.72
N ASP A 211 -7.30 -18.76 10.54
CA ASP A 211 -7.72 -19.98 9.87
C ASP A 211 -6.70 -21.10 10.04
N SER A 212 -7.19 -22.33 10.14
CA SER A 212 -6.36 -23.54 10.31
C SER A 212 -5.34 -23.73 9.17
N TRP A 213 -5.67 -23.32 7.95
CA TRP A 213 -4.81 -23.47 6.76
C TRP A 213 -3.65 -22.46 6.72
N LEU A 214 -3.68 -21.40 7.55
CA LEU A 214 -2.56 -20.47 7.75
C LEU A 214 -1.70 -20.82 8.95
N LYS A 215 -2.08 -21.82 9.77
CA LYS A 215 -1.26 -22.20 10.92
C LYS A 215 0.12 -22.66 10.47
N PRO A 216 1.17 -22.30 11.24
CA PRO A 216 2.52 -22.74 10.94
C PRO A 216 2.56 -24.27 10.91
N ASN A 217 3.13 -24.81 9.84
CA ASN A 217 3.29 -26.24 9.63
C ASN A 217 4.72 -26.53 9.18
N PHE A 218 5.07 -27.82 9.12
CA PHE A 218 6.42 -28.25 8.76
C PHE A 218 6.91 -27.58 7.48
N ILE A 219 6.14 -27.70 6.39
CA ILE A 219 6.56 -27.22 5.07
C ILE A 219 6.70 -25.68 5.09
N SER A 220 5.76 -24.96 5.69
CA SER A 220 5.84 -23.49 5.72
C SER A 220 7.05 -22.98 6.51
N LEU A 221 7.33 -23.57 7.67
CA LEU A 221 8.48 -23.19 8.50
C LEU A 221 9.81 -23.62 7.86
N PHE A 222 9.86 -24.81 7.27
CA PHE A 222 11.08 -25.32 6.63
C PHE A 222 11.44 -24.49 5.39
N VAL A 223 10.46 -24.17 4.54
CA VAL A 223 10.66 -23.27 3.39
C VAL A 223 11.05 -21.86 3.85
N ALA A 224 10.46 -21.37 4.95
CA ALA A 224 10.90 -20.10 5.53
C ALA A 224 12.38 -20.16 5.93
N GLY A 225 12.81 -21.23 6.59
CA GLY A 225 14.21 -21.46 6.97
C GLY A 225 15.15 -21.56 5.78
N ILE A 226 14.76 -22.22 4.69
CA ILE A 226 15.56 -22.28 3.45
C ILE A 226 15.72 -20.89 2.83
N GLU A 227 14.62 -20.18 2.59
CA GLU A 227 14.64 -18.86 1.94
C GLU A 227 15.33 -17.78 2.79
N ASP A 228 15.48 -18.03 4.09
CA ASP A 228 16.12 -17.13 5.05
C ASP A 228 17.53 -17.60 5.42
N ALA A 229 17.99 -18.74 4.90
CA ALA A 229 19.23 -19.40 5.30
C ALA A 229 19.37 -19.51 6.83
N ASN A 230 18.31 -19.99 7.49
CA ASN A 230 18.18 -20.11 8.94
C ASN A 230 18.10 -21.60 9.36
N PRO A 231 19.25 -22.26 9.62
CA PRO A 231 19.29 -23.64 10.09
C PRO A 231 18.54 -23.91 11.39
N PRO A 232 18.60 -23.04 12.43
CA PRO A 232 17.78 -23.20 13.62
C PRO A 232 16.27 -23.32 13.34
N LEU A 233 15.72 -22.50 12.45
CA LEU A 233 14.32 -22.58 12.06
C LEU A 233 13.99 -23.87 11.30
N MET A 234 14.89 -24.32 10.42
CA MET A 234 14.75 -25.59 9.72
C MET A 234 14.73 -26.77 10.70
N GLN A 235 15.64 -26.79 11.67
CA GLN A 235 15.68 -27.81 12.71
C GLN A 235 14.42 -27.79 13.57
N TYR A 236 13.98 -26.60 14.01
CA TYR A 236 12.72 -26.46 14.76
C TYR A 236 11.52 -27.02 13.98
N ALA A 237 11.45 -26.80 12.67
CA ALA A 237 10.39 -27.35 11.83
C ALA A 237 10.40 -28.89 11.85
N ILE A 238 11.58 -29.50 11.70
CA ILE A 238 11.77 -30.96 11.75
C ILE A 238 11.34 -31.52 13.11
N ASP A 239 11.81 -30.92 14.21
CA ASP A 239 11.52 -31.39 15.56
C ASP A 239 10.00 -31.32 15.85
N LYS A 240 9.35 -30.22 15.46
CA LYS A 240 7.89 -30.05 15.59
C LYS A 240 7.07 -31.05 14.77
N TYR A 241 7.61 -31.51 13.64
CA TYR A 241 6.94 -32.51 12.80
C TYR A 241 6.91 -33.86 13.52
N TYR A 242 8.05 -34.31 14.04
CA TYR A 242 8.16 -35.59 14.76
C TYR A 242 7.51 -35.60 16.15
N GLN A 243 7.40 -34.44 16.82
CA GLN A 243 6.69 -34.34 18.11
C GLN A 243 5.17 -34.53 17.99
N LYS A 244 4.57 -34.35 16.81
CA LYS A 244 3.13 -34.58 16.60
C LYS A 244 2.75 -36.06 16.43
N GLU A 245 3.74 -36.94 16.29
CA GLU A 245 3.55 -38.38 16.04
C GLU A 245 3.64 -39.23 17.32
N GLN A 246 3.70 -38.59 18.51
CA GLN A 246 3.58 -39.23 19.84
C GLN A 246 2.29 -38.80 20.53
#